data_AF-A0A7R9ZUL5-F1
#
_entry.id   AF-A0A7R9ZUL5-F1
#
_cell.length_a   1.000
_cell.length_b   1.000
_cell.length_c   1.000
_cell.angle_alpha   90.00
_cell.angle_beta   90.00
_cell.angle_gamma   90.00
#
_symmetry.space_group_name_H-M   'P 1'
#
loop_
_entity.id
_entity.type
_entity.pdbx_description
1 polymer ?
#
loop_
_entity_poly.entity_id
_entity_poly.type
_entity_poly.pdbx_seq_one_letter_code
_entity_poly.pdbx_strand_id
1 'polypeptide(L)'
;MVQISGSRCRPISFLGVALVLLLNTSSFVDGFQTKTGPIISTLWRSTVQDNELSTSTTLRESSYYSIEKNDSGPAGGDVHRLTIHKLPGQKEGDENEKPIVIETGKIGRQASGAVTLQRGDTVLYATAACDGSPKEGLDFLPLSVEHQERFSSVGLTSGGYNKRDGRPAEHEVLTCRLIDRPLRPLIADGWRHETQLLSWVMSYDGLRSADPLAIVASSTALFLSEIPLTKAVAAAMVGYTKETD
;
A
#
# COMPACT_ATOMS: atom_id res chain seq x y z
N MET A 1 30.78 -14.57 -5.71
CA MET A 1 29.93 -15.42 -6.57
C MET A 1 28.93 -16.11 -5.66
N VAL A 2 27.82 -15.42 -5.35
CA VAL A 2 26.77 -15.94 -4.46
C VAL A 2 25.58 -16.30 -5.32
N GLN A 3 25.20 -17.56 -5.26
CA GLN A 3 24.21 -18.23 -6.08
C GLN A 3 22.81 -17.84 -5.58
N ILE A 4 22.11 -16.96 -6.30
CA ILE A 4 20.72 -16.60 -6.00
C ILE A 4 19.82 -17.71 -6.55
N SER A 5 19.39 -18.58 -5.65
CA SER A 5 18.41 -19.63 -5.92
C SER A 5 17.05 -19.02 -6.22
N GLY A 6 16.49 -19.33 -7.39
CA GLY A 6 15.17 -18.87 -7.81
C GLY A 6 14.06 -19.54 -7.01
N SER A 7 13.42 -18.78 -6.13
CA SER A 7 12.11 -19.09 -5.57
C SER A 7 11.02 -18.43 -6.42
N ARG A 8 10.16 -19.28 -6.96
CA ARG A 8 9.02 -18.93 -7.82
C ARG A 8 8.05 -18.01 -7.06
N CYS A 9 7.70 -16.89 -7.68
CA CYS A 9 6.56 -16.06 -7.29
C CYS A 9 5.30 -16.93 -7.19
N ARG A 10 4.69 -17.00 -6.01
CA ARG A 10 3.36 -17.56 -5.83
C ARG A 10 2.32 -16.48 -6.16
N PRO A 11 1.23 -16.79 -6.90
CA PRO A 11 0.14 -15.85 -7.08
C PRO A 11 -0.65 -15.79 -5.77
N ILE A 12 -0.41 -14.75 -4.97
CA ILE A 12 -1.19 -14.50 -3.75
C ILE A 12 -2.41 -13.69 -4.16
N SER A 13 -3.58 -14.29 -3.95
CA SER A 13 -4.90 -13.77 -4.29
C SER A 13 -5.22 -12.47 -3.52
N PHE A 14 -5.38 -11.38 -4.27
CA PHE A 14 -5.77 -10.03 -3.83
C PHE A 14 -7.14 -9.90 -3.14
N LEU A 15 -7.87 -10.99 -2.95
CA LEU A 15 -9.22 -10.98 -2.36
C LEU A 15 -9.23 -10.56 -0.87
N GLY A 16 -8.08 -10.62 -0.19
CA GLY A 16 -7.93 -10.20 1.21
C GLY A 16 -7.90 -8.68 1.42
N VAL A 17 -7.45 -7.90 0.42
CA VAL A 17 -7.34 -6.43 0.55
C VAL A 17 -8.74 -5.78 0.56
N ALA A 18 -9.66 -6.32 -0.24
CA ALA A 18 -11.01 -5.78 -0.39
C ALA A 18 -11.96 -6.15 0.77
N LEU A 19 -11.74 -7.29 1.44
CA LEU A 19 -12.66 -7.79 2.48
C LEU A 19 -12.50 -7.05 3.83
N VAL A 20 -11.33 -6.47 4.11
CA VAL A 20 -11.05 -5.82 5.41
C VAL A 20 -11.60 -4.38 5.48
N LEU A 21 -11.87 -3.73 4.33
CA LEU A 21 -12.48 -2.39 4.30
C LEU A 21 -14.03 -2.42 4.43
N LEU A 22 -14.67 -3.59 4.45
CA LEU A 22 -16.13 -3.74 4.44
C LEU A 22 -16.78 -4.18 5.76
N LEU A 23 -16.02 -4.48 6.82
CA LEU A 23 -16.59 -5.04 8.07
C LEU A 23 -16.65 -4.06 9.26
N ASN A 24 -16.72 -2.75 9.00
CA ASN A 24 -17.05 -1.79 10.05
C ASN A 24 -18.32 -0.99 9.73
N THR A 25 -19.42 -1.72 9.52
CA THR A 25 -20.77 -1.22 9.80
C THR A 25 -21.50 -2.27 10.62
N SER A 26 -22.06 -1.84 11.74
CA SER A 26 -22.67 -2.64 12.78
C SER A 26 -23.86 -3.47 12.27
N SER A 27 -23.92 -4.70 12.79
CA SER A 27 -25.10 -5.56 13.05
C SER A 27 -25.00 -6.94 12.43
N PHE A 28 -24.14 -7.83 12.97
CA PHE A 28 -24.43 -9.26 12.93
C PHE A 28 -23.63 -10.06 13.99
N VAL A 29 -24.30 -10.30 15.11
CA VAL A 29 -24.28 -11.54 15.89
C VAL A 29 -23.04 -11.84 16.76
N ASP A 30 -23.30 -11.68 18.06
CA ASP A 30 -22.70 -12.39 19.18
C ASP A 30 -22.59 -13.90 18.95
N GLY A 31 -21.47 -14.45 19.43
CA GLY A 31 -21.36 -15.86 19.75
C GLY A 31 -20.57 -16.66 18.74
N PHE A 32 -19.25 -16.71 18.92
CA PHE A 32 -18.51 -17.98 18.86
C PHE A 32 -17.07 -17.77 19.40
N GLN A 33 -16.94 -17.85 20.72
CA GLN A 33 -15.66 -18.10 21.36
C GLN A 33 -15.42 -19.62 21.37
N THR A 34 -14.19 -20.00 21.06
CA THR A 34 -13.51 -21.29 21.31
C THR A 34 -13.59 -22.44 20.30
N LYS A 35 -12.39 -23.01 20.09
CA LYS A 35 -12.01 -24.38 19.67
C LYS A 35 -11.76 -24.71 18.19
N THR A 36 -10.46 -25.00 17.96
CA THR A 36 -9.87 -26.17 17.25
C THR A 36 -9.99 -26.31 15.73
N GLY A 37 -8.82 -26.32 15.08
CA GLY A 37 -8.44 -27.35 14.09
C GLY A 37 -8.96 -27.22 12.65
N PRO A 38 -8.32 -27.89 11.68
CA PRO A 38 -8.26 -27.44 10.29
C PRO A 38 -9.41 -28.02 9.45
N ILE A 39 -10.40 -27.19 9.11
CA ILE A 39 -11.51 -27.56 8.18
C ILE A 39 -11.62 -26.57 7.00
N ILE A 40 -10.78 -25.54 6.92
CA ILE A 40 -10.95 -24.44 5.94
C ILE A 40 -10.45 -24.81 4.53
N SER A 41 -9.70 -25.89 4.33
CA SER A 41 -9.13 -26.22 3.01
C SER A 41 -10.08 -26.90 2.02
N THR A 42 -11.24 -27.39 2.46
CA THR A 42 -12.15 -28.17 1.60
C THR A 42 -13.33 -27.35 1.08
N LEU A 43 -13.88 -26.44 1.90
CA LEU A 43 -14.95 -25.51 1.49
C LEU A 43 -14.46 -24.38 0.59
N TRP A 44 -13.16 -24.05 0.66
CA TRP A 44 -12.54 -23.10 -0.27
C TRP A 44 -12.34 -23.68 -1.67
N ARG A 45 -12.37 -25.01 -1.83
CA ARG A 45 -12.13 -25.69 -3.11
C ARG A 45 -13.39 -25.76 -3.97
N SER A 46 -14.59 -25.78 -3.40
CA SER A 46 -15.84 -25.86 -4.17
C SER A 46 -16.34 -24.51 -4.70
N THR A 47 -15.93 -23.39 -4.10
CA THR A 47 -16.33 -22.05 -4.57
C THR A 47 -15.40 -21.49 -5.64
N VAL A 48 -14.27 -22.17 -5.92
CA VAL A 48 -13.22 -21.72 -6.85
C VAL A 48 -13.28 -22.48 -8.18
N GLN A 49 -14.23 -23.40 -8.35
CA GLN A 49 -14.30 -24.26 -9.52
C GLN A 49 -15.60 -24.06 -10.28
N ASP A 50 -15.81 -22.84 -10.77
CA ASP A 50 -16.54 -22.58 -12.00
C ASP A 50 -15.92 -21.35 -12.66
N ASN A 51 -15.68 -21.49 -13.97
CA ASN A 51 -15.38 -20.44 -14.96
C ASN A 51 -13.91 -20.25 -15.40
N GLU A 52 -13.42 -21.22 -16.18
CA GLU A 52 -12.39 -20.97 -17.20
C GLU A 52 -13.07 -20.72 -18.56
N LEU A 53 -13.03 -19.49 -19.07
CA LEU A 53 -12.56 -19.06 -20.42
C LEU A 53 -13.08 -17.65 -20.76
N SER A 54 -12.18 -16.66 -20.79
CA SER A 54 -12.01 -15.75 -21.93
C SER A 54 -10.88 -14.73 -21.66
N THR A 55 -9.89 -14.72 -22.55
CA THR A 55 -8.87 -13.69 -22.72
C THR A 55 -9.50 -12.32 -22.99
N SER A 56 -9.55 -11.44 -21.98
CA SER A 56 -9.27 -9.99 -22.08
C SER A 56 -9.57 -9.29 -20.76
N THR A 57 -8.65 -8.41 -20.39
CA THR A 57 -8.75 -7.18 -19.58
C THR A 57 -10.13 -6.83 -19.00
N THR A 58 -10.15 -6.45 -17.72
CA THR A 58 -11.28 -6.00 -16.85
C THR A 58 -11.97 -7.12 -16.05
N LEU A 59 -11.61 -7.25 -14.77
CA LEU A 59 -12.32 -8.16 -13.85
C LEU A 59 -12.66 -7.41 -12.57
N ARG A 60 -13.83 -6.75 -12.58
CA ARG A 60 -14.55 -6.05 -11.48
C ARG A 60 -14.47 -4.52 -11.55
N GLU A 61 -15.53 -3.97 -12.13
CA GLU A 61 -15.88 -2.56 -12.07
C GLU A 61 -17.02 -2.39 -11.06
N SER A 62 -16.82 -1.51 -10.08
CA SER A 62 -17.84 -1.09 -9.13
C SER A 62 -17.99 0.43 -9.20
N SER A 63 -19.09 0.97 -8.70
CA SER A 63 -19.32 2.43 -8.70
C SER A 63 -18.25 3.23 -7.94
N TYR A 64 -17.44 2.57 -7.09
CA TYR A 64 -16.44 3.21 -6.23
C TYR A 64 -14.99 2.93 -6.65
N TYR A 65 -14.73 1.75 -7.23
CA TYR A 65 -13.41 1.33 -7.65
C TYR A 65 -13.44 0.45 -8.90
N SER A 66 -12.39 0.54 -9.72
CA SER A 66 -12.12 -0.37 -10.84
C SER A 66 -10.78 -1.08 -10.64
N ILE A 67 -10.73 -2.36 -11.04
CA ILE A 67 -9.51 -3.16 -11.02
C ILE A 67 -9.19 -3.58 -12.43
N GLU A 68 -8.03 -3.14 -12.89
CA GLU A 68 -7.46 -3.51 -14.18
C GLU A 68 -6.22 -4.39 -13.96
N LYS A 69 -6.09 -5.39 -14.81
CA LYS A 69 -4.88 -6.20 -14.95
C LYS A 69 -4.36 -6.00 -16.36
N ASN A 70 -3.11 -5.58 -16.47
CA ASN A 70 -2.43 -5.34 -17.74
C ASN A 70 -1.13 -6.15 -17.76
N ASP A 71 -0.84 -6.84 -18.86
CA ASP A 71 0.37 -7.66 -18.99
C ASP A 71 1.57 -6.84 -19.51
N SER A 72 1.51 -5.52 -19.37
CA SER A 72 2.49 -4.55 -19.88
C SER A 72 3.69 -4.34 -18.94
N GLY A 73 3.89 -5.23 -17.97
CA GLY A 73 4.99 -5.12 -17.02
C GLY A 73 6.35 -5.44 -17.64
N PRO A 74 7.45 -4.91 -17.08
CA PRO A 74 8.79 -5.26 -17.51
C PRO A 74 9.03 -6.77 -17.36
N ALA A 75 9.60 -7.39 -18.38
CA ALA A 75 9.76 -8.84 -18.52
C ALA A 75 8.43 -9.64 -18.58
N GLY A 76 7.36 -9.03 -19.10
CA GLY A 76 6.06 -9.70 -19.30
C GLY A 76 5.34 -10.03 -17.99
N GLY A 77 5.57 -9.24 -16.95
CA GLY A 77 4.90 -9.40 -15.66
C GLY A 77 3.51 -8.77 -15.64
N ASP A 78 2.65 -9.35 -14.82
CA ASP A 78 1.34 -8.80 -14.51
C ASP A 78 1.47 -7.46 -13.78
N VAL A 79 0.80 -6.43 -14.29
CA VAL A 79 0.63 -5.13 -13.63
C VAL A 79 -0.80 -5.03 -13.17
N HIS A 80 -0.99 -4.77 -11.88
CA HIS A 80 -2.31 -4.56 -11.30
C HIS A 80 -2.50 -3.07 -11.03
N ARG A 81 -3.64 -2.54 -11.47
CA ARG A 81 -4.03 -1.15 -11.29
C ARG A 81 -5.40 -1.12 -10.62
N LEU A 82 -5.47 -0.46 -9.47
CA LEU A 82 -6.68 -0.17 -8.74
C LEU A 82 -6.96 1.33 -8.85
N THR A 83 -8.08 1.71 -9.44
CA THR A 83 -8.51 3.11 -9.52
C THR A 83 -9.71 3.33 -8.62
N ILE A 84 -9.60 4.28 -7.70
CA ILE A 84 -10.66 4.69 -6.79
C ILE A 84 -11.27 5.97 -7.36
N HIS A 85 -12.52 5.88 -7.83
CA HIS A 85 -13.16 6.91 -8.65
C HIS A 85 -13.83 8.01 -7.83
N LYS A 86 -14.63 7.65 -6.83
CA LYS A 86 -15.45 8.61 -6.07
C LYS A 86 -15.79 8.07 -4.69
N LEU A 87 -15.78 8.93 -3.67
CA LEU A 87 -16.30 8.60 -2.34
C LEU A 87 -17.79 8.98 -2.26
N PRO A 88 -18.65 8.19 -1.59
CA PRO A 88 -20.07 8.52 -1.46
C PRO A 88 -20.25 9.87 -0.74
N GLY A 89 -20.94 10.83 -1.38
CA GLY A 89 -21.27 12.15 -0.80
C GLY A 89 -20.60 13.37 -1.42
N GLN A 90 -19.71 13.21 -2.41
CA GLN A 90 -19.07 14.34 -3.12
C GLN A 90 -20.00 15.04 -4.12
N LYS A 91 -20.03 16.38 -4.07
CA LYS A 91 -20.78 17.24 -4.99
C LYS A 91 -20.11 17.23 -6.37
N GLU A 92 -20.92 17.04 -7.40
CA GLU A 92 -20.50 16.98 -8.80
C GLU A 92 -20.05 18.38 -9.27
N GLY A 93 -18.74 18.61 -9.37
CA GLY A 93 -18.19 19.89 -9.87
C GLY A 93 -16.90 20.41 -9.21
N ASP A 94 -16.32 19.74 -8.22
CA ASP A 94 -15.04 20.18 -7.66
C ASP A 94 -13.87 19.67 -8.53
N GLU A 95 -13.20 20.59 -9.22
CA GLU A 95 -12.00 20.34 -10.05
C GLU A 95 -10.85 19.69 -9.24
N ASN A 96 -10.99 19.66 -7.91
CA ASN A 96 -10.06 19.00 -7.00
C ASN A 96 -10.27 17.49 -6.83
N GLU A 97 -11.23 16.87 -7.50
CA GLU A 97 -11.58 15.46 -7.33
C GLU A 97 -10.91 14.56 -8.37
N LYS A 98 -9.57 14.49 -8.32
CA LYS A 98 -8.80 13.53 -9.12
C LYS A 98 -8.83 12.15 -8.45
N PRO A 99 -9.06 11.05 -9.21
CA PRO A 99 -9.11 9.70 -8.66
C PRO A 99 -7.75 9.28 -8.07
N ILE A 100 -7.79 8.36 -7.11
CA ILE A 100 -6.58 7.76 -6.55
C ILE A 100 -6.31 6.48 -7.33
N VAL A 101 -5.16 6.40 -7.97
CA VAL A 101 -4.70 5.24 -8.72
C VAL A 101 -3.58 4.58 -7.93
N ILE A 102 -3.71 3.29 -7.67
CA ILE A 102 -2.71 2.46 -7.02
C ILE A 102 -2.27 1.41 -8.03
N GLU A 103 -0.98 1.39 -8.35
CA GLU A 103 -0.38 0.46 -9.29
C GLU A 103 0.69 -0.39 -8.61
N THR A 104 0.74 -1.68 -8.93
CA THR A 104 1.79 -2.60 -8.48
C THR A 104 2.26 -3.49 -9.64
N GLY A 105 3.47 -4.04 -9.53
CA GLY A 105 4.07 -4.94 -10.52
C GLY A 105 4.88 -4.26 -11.63
N LYS A 106 4.70 -2.95 -11.86
CA LYS A 106 5.45 -2.20 -12.88
C LYS A 106 6.88 -1.87 -12.46
N ILE A 107 7.08 -1.43 -11.21
CA ILE A 107 8.38 -1.00 -10.67
C ILE A 107 8.63 -1.76 -9.36
N GLY A 108 9.88 -2.09 -9.06
CA GLY A 108 10.25 -2.62 -7.74
C GLY A 108 9.96 -4.11 -7.51
N ARG A 109 9.89 -4.94 -8.56
CA ARG A 109 9.53 -6.38 -8.48
C ARG A 109 10.43 -7.23 -7.57
N GLN A 110 11.61 -6.74 -7.20
CA GLN A 110 12.53 -7.42 -6.29
C GLN A 110 12.22 -7.16 -4.81
N ALA A 111 11.50 -6.08 -4.50
CA ALA A 111 11.03 -5.83 -3.16
C ALA A 111 9.88 -6.80 -2.82
N SER A 112 9.73 -7.12 -1.54
CA SER A 112 8.64 -7.96 -1.05
C SER A 112 7.26 -7.35 -1.39
N GLY A 113 7.15 -6.02 -1.34
CA GLY A 113 6.01 -5.28 -1.85
C GLY A 113 6.44 -3.95 -2.45
N ALA A 114 5.85 -3.57 -3.60
CA ALA A 114 6.13 -2.30 -4.27
C ALA A 114 4.84 -1.72 -4.85
N VAL A 115 4.60 -0.44 -4.57
CA VAL A 115 3.38 0.27 -4.96
C VAL A 115 3.72 1.67 -5.44
N THR A 116 3.16 2.04 -6.58
CA THR A 116 3.12 3.42 -7.06
C THR A 116 1.71 3.94 -6.85
N LEU A 117 1.57 5.00 -6.06
CA LEU A 117 0.30 5.66 -5.81
C LEU A 117 0.31 7.02 -6.51
N GLN A 118 -0.73 7.28 -7.29
CA GLN A 118 -0.91 8.52 -8.01
C GLN A 118 -2.26 9.14 -7.65
N ARG A 119 -2.27 10.42 -7.35
CA ARG A 119 -3.48 11.23 -7.26
C ARG A 119 -3.27 12.50 -8.05
N GLY A 120 -3.85 12.55 -9.24
CA GLY A 120 -3.56 13.60 -10.20
C GLY A 120 -2.09 13.61 -10.62
N ASP A 121 -1.40 14.72 -10.36
CA ASP A 121 -0.01 14.91 -10.75
C ASP A 121 0.97 14.60 -9.60
N THR A 122 0.44 14.36 -8.40
CA THR A 122 1.22 13.91 -7.25
C THR A 122 1.40 12.39 -7.32
N VAL A 123 2.66 11.95 -7.34
CA VAL A 123 3.06 10.54 -7.48
C VAL A 123 3.99 10.17 -6.34
N LEU A 124 3.62 9.11 -5.62
CA LEU A 124 4.40 8.52 -4.54
C LEU A 124 4.77 7.08 -4.91
N TYR A 125 5.94 6.66 -4.47
CA TYR A 125 6.42 5.30 -4.64
C TYR A 125 6.84 4.73 -3.28
N ALA A 126 6.23 3.63 -2.88
CA ALA A 126 6.48 2.98 -1.61
C ALA A 126 6.92 1.52 -1.83
N THR A 127 7.90 1.09 -1.05
CA THR A 127 8.41 -0.28 -1.06
C THR A 127 8.55 -0.82 0.35
N ALA A 128 8.20 -2.08 0.54
CA ALA A 128 8.43 -2.84 1.75
C ALA A 128 9.36 -4.01 1.44
N ALA A 129 10.38 -4.19 2.27
CA ALA A 129 11.28 -5.33 2.24
C ALA A 129 11.47 -5.88 3.65
N CYS A 130 11.58 -7.20 3.74
CA CYS A 130 11.92 -7.88 4.98
C CYS A 130 13.06 -8.87 4.74
N ASP A 131 13.87 -9.10 5.76
CA ASP A 131 14.88 -10.15 5.72
C ASP A 131 14.24 -11.54 5.88
N GLY A 132 14.82 -12.53 5.19
CA GLY A 132 14.35 -13.92 5.25
C GLY A 132 14.66 -14.61 6.58
N SER A 133 15.72 -14.17 7.26
CA SER A 133 16.09 -14.66 8.59
C SER A 133 15.60 -13.75 9.70
N PRO A 134 15.05 -14.29 10.81
CA PRO A 134 14.84 -13.50 12.02
C PRO A 134 16.19 -13.15 12.61
N LYS A 135 16.34 -11.92 13.10
CA LYS A 135 17.60 -11.45 13.66
C LYS A 135 17.72 -11.89 15.12
N GLU A 136 18.78 -12.63 15.40
CA GLU A 136 19.00 -13.25 16.71
C GLU A 136 19.26 -12.20 17.80
N GLY A 137 18.75 -12.45 19.01
CA GLY A 137 18.98 -11.58 20.18
C GLY A 137 18.17 -10.28 20.23
N LEU A 138 17.20 -10.09 19.33
CA LEU A 138 16.29 -8.95 19.36
C LEU A 138 14.96 -9.30 20.04
N ASP A 139 14.59 -8.51 21.05
CA ASP A 139 13.30 -8.63 21.75
C ASP A 139 12.29 -7.55 21.34
N PHE A 140 12.58 -6.78 20.29
CA PHE A 140 11.68 -5.77 19.76
C PHE A 140 11.51 -5.94 18.25
N LEU A 141 10.43 -5.36 17.72
CA LEU A 141 10.14 -5.31 16.29
C LEU A 141 11.10 -4.32 15.58
N PRO A 142 12.06 -4.81 14.75
CA PRO A 142 13.01 -3.96 14.05
C PRO A 142 12.37 -3.42 12.76
N LEU A 143 11.46 -2.45 12.92
CA LEU A 143 10.80 -1.73 11.83
C LEU A 143 11.48 -0.36 11.64
N SER A 144 12.02 -0.13 10.44
CA SER A 144 12.56 1.15 9.99
C SER A 144 11.66 1.74 8.92
N VAL A 145 11.28 3.01 9.08
CA VAL A 145 10.46 3.76 8.13
C VAL A 145 11.23 4.98 7.68
N GLU A 146 11.41 5.12 6.38
CA GLU A 146 12.07 6.26 5.76
C GLU A 146 11.16 6.87 4.70
N HIS A 147 10.84 8.14 4.89
CA HIS A 147 10.11 8.96 3.96
C HIS A 147 11.05 10.06 3.45
N GLN A 148 11.11 10.22 2.14
CA GLN A 148 11.95 11.23 1.51
C GLN A 148 11.19 11.92 0.36
N GLU A 149 11.22 13.24 0.38
CA GLU A 149 10.71 14.13 -0.64
C GLU A 149 11.88 14.59 -1.51
N ARG A 150 11.91 14.15 -2.77
CA ARG A 150 12.99 14.58 -3.68
C ARG A 150 12.75 16.00 -4.14
N PHE A 151 13.79 16.84 -4.18
CA PHE A 151 13.65 18.18 -4.80
C PHE A 151 13.25 18.10 -6.27
N SER A 152 13.59 17.00 -6.95
CA SER A 152 13.15 16.73 -8.32
C SER A 152 11.64 16.60 -8.47
N SER A 153 10.90 16.30 -7.39
CA SER A 153 9.45 16.15 -7.42
C SER A 153 8.71 17.46 -7.71
N VAL A 154 9.33 18.60 -7.36
CA VAL A 154 8.83 19.96 -7.65
C VAL A 154 9.56 20.57 -8.85
N GLY A 155 10.50 19.84 -9.46
CA GLY A 155 11.34 20.35 -10.56
C GLY A 155 12.43 21.34 -10.10
N LEU A 156 12.79 21.31 -8.81
CA LEU A 156 13.81 22.19 -8.23
C LEU A 156 15.11 21.41 -7.98
N THR A 157 16.23 22.13 -7.97
CA THR A 157 17.52 21.59 -7.51
C THR A 157 17.74 21.96 -6.05
N SER A 158 18.34 21.05 -5.26
CA SER A 158 18.71 21.32 -3.86
C SER A 158 19.53 22.62 -3.75
N GLY A 159 19.09 23.52 -2.87
CA GLY A 159 19.72 24.83 -2.63
C GLY A 159 20.97 24.77 -1.74
N GLY A 160 21.33 23.60 -1.20
CA GLY A 160 22.50 23.42 -0.34
C GLY A 160 23.82 23.41 -1.11
N TYR A 161 24.94 23.54 -0.37
CA TYR A 161 26.29 23.40 -0.95
C TYR A 161 26.46 22.05 -1.65
N ASN A 162 26.00 20.98 -0.99
CA ASN A 162 25.81 19.68 -1.61
C ASN A 162 24.50 19.74 -2.41
N LYS A 163 24.61 19.88 -3.73
CA LYS A 163 23.49 19.89 -4.70
C LYS A 163 22.83 18.50 -4.84
N ARG A 164 22.55 17.84 -3.72
CA ARG A 164 21.98 16.50 -3.60
C ARG A 164 21.00 16.48 -2.44
N ASP A 165 20.05 15.55 -2.49
CA ASP A 165 19.18 15.25 -1.37
C ASP A 165 20.05 14.76 -0.20
N GLY A 166 19.90 15.42 0.95
CA GLY A 166 20.81 15.29 2.08
C GLY A 166 20.18 14.53 3.24
N ARG A 167 20.48 15.01 4.45
CA ARG A 167 19.82 14.52 5.66
C ARG A 167 18.32 14.83 5.57
N PRO A 168 17.44 13.93 6.07
CA PRO A 168 16.02 14.21 6.13
C PRO A 168 15.69 15.49 6.89
N ALA A 169 14.81 16.30 6.32
CA ALA A 169 14.23 17.49 6.92
C ALA A 169 13.29 17.12 8.07
N GLU A 170 12.97 18.10 8.92
CA GLU A 170 12.05 17.89 10.04
C GLU A 170 10.68 17.37 9.58
N HIS A 171 10.15 17.92 8.47
CA HIS A 171 8.90 17.47 7.87
C HIS A 171 8.93 15.99 7.53
N GLU A 172 9.96 15.55 6.80
CA GLU A 172 10.14 14.15 6.39
C GLU A 172 10.23 13.22 7.61
N VAL A 173 10.96 13.62 8.66
CA VAL A 173 11.05 12.86 9.91
C VAL A 173 9.69 12.77 10.61
N LEU A 174 8.88 13.83 10.60
CA LEU A 174 7.52 13.81 11.14
C LEU A 174 6.63 12.86 10.33
N THR A 175 6.72 12.88 9.01
CA THR A 175 5.97 11.98 8.13
C THR A 175 6.38 10.52 8.31
N CYS A 176 7.67 10.22 8.52
CA CYS A 176 8.12 8.87 8.94
C CYS A 176 7.38 8.40 10.19
N ARG A 177 7.27 9.26 11.20
CA ARG A 177 6.61 8.94 12.47
C ARG A 177 5.09 8.79 12.31
N LEU A 178 4.47 9.58 11.41
CA LEU A 178 3.07 9.44 11.06
C LEU A 178 2.76 8.10 10.40
N ILE A 179 3.69 7.56 9.60
CA ILE A 179 3.57 6.25 8.96
C ILE A 179 3.83 5.11 9.97
N ASP A 180 4.89 5.21 10.79
CA ASP A 180 5.28 4.13 11.72
C ASP A 180 4.23 3.87 12.81
N ARG A 181 3.69 4.94 13.42
CA ARG A 181 2.74 4.85 14.54
C ARG A 181 1.52 3.94 14.30
N PRO A 182 0.78 4.07 13.18
CA PRO A 182 -0.37 3.20 12.92
C PRO A 182 0.02 1.78 12.49
N LEU A 183 1.19 1.59 11.87
CA LEU A 183 1.60 0.30 11.30
C LEU A 183 2.19 -0.64 12.35
N ARG A 184 2.98 -0.11 13.30
CA ARG A 184 3.65 -0.89 14.33
C ARG A 184 2.74 -1.83 15.15
N PRO A 185 1.56 -1.40 15.64
CA PRO A 185 0.67 -2.28 16.41
C PRO A 185 -0.09 -3.31 15.55
N LEU A 186 -0.03 -3.22 14.22
CA LEU A 186 -0.79 -4.10 13.32
C LEU A 186 0.01 -5.31 12.84
N ILE A 187 1.32 -5.28 13.05
CA ILE A 187 2.23 -6.40 12.75
C ILE A 187 2.06 -7.46 13.83
N ALA A 188 2.04 -8.73 13.42
CA ALA A 188 1.86 -9.85 14.34
C ALA A 188 2.91 -9.87 15.47
N ASP A 189 2.44 -10.19 16.68
CA ASP A 189 3.31 -10.32 17.85
C ASP A 189 4.39 -11.38 17.63
N GLY A 190 5.62 -11.06 18.03
CA GLY A 190 6.77 -11.95 17.87
C GLY A 190 7.43 -11.91 16.48
N TRP A 191 7.00 -11.02 15.58
CA TRP A 191 7.71 -10.74 14.33
C TRP A 191 9.08 -10.09 14.59
N ARG A 192 10.15 -10.80 14.26
CA ARG A 192 11.56 -10.41 14.53
C ARG A 192 12.42 -10.29 13.26
N HIS A 193 11.78 -10.09 12.11
CA HIS A 193 12.48 -9.87 10.85
C HIS A 193 12.76 -8.38 10.66
N GLU A 194 13.99 -8.07 10.25
CA GLU A 194 14.36 -6.69 9.90
C GLU A 194 13.48 -6.23 8.74
N THR A 195 12.66 -5.23 9.01
CA THR A 195 11.64 -4.75 8.08
C THR A 195 11.93 -3.30 7.76
N GLN A 196 12.14 -3.02 6.48
CA GLN A 196 12.40 -1.68 5.99
C GLN A 196 11.26 -1.24 5.09
N LEU A 197 10.73 -0.06 5.39
CA LEU A 197 9.74 0.63 4.59
C LEU A 197 10.32 1.93 4.05
N LEU A 198 10.31 2.06 2.73
CA LEU A 198 10.77 3.26 2.04
C LEU A 198 9.57 3.91 1.33
N SER A 199 9.45 5.23 1.45
CA SER A 199 8.41 6.03 0.83
C SER A 199 9.04 7.25 0.18
N TRP A 200 8.88 7.39 -1.13
CA TRP A 200 9.45 8.47 -1.92
C TRP A 200 8.37 9.27 -2.62
N VAL A 201 8.45 10.60 -2.51
CA VAL A 201 7.64 11.50 -3.34
C VAL A 201 8.38 11.73 -4.65
N MET A 202 7.80 11.27 -5.75
CA MET A 202 8.39 11.37 -7.09
C MET A 202 7.93 12.60 -7.85
N SER A 203 6.69 13.04 -7.62
CA SER A 203 6.08 14.21 -8.24
C SER A 203 5.11 14.85 -7.26
N TYR A 204 5.05 16.18 -7.22
CA TYR A 204 4.19 16.93 -6.31
C TYR A 204 3.48 18.07 -7.04
N ASP A 205 2.15 18.12 -6.91
CA ASP A 205 1.28 19.09 -7.58
C ASP A 205 1.14 20.44 -6.86
N GLY A 206 1.61 20.57 -5.62
CA GLY A 206 1.53 21.80 -4.84
C GLY A 206 0.15 22.10 -4.23
N LEU A 207 -0.88 21.31 -4.57
CA LEU A 207 -2.27 21.58 -4.19
C LEU A 207 -2.69 20.78 -2.95
N ARG A 208 -2.16 19.56 -2.79
CA ARG A 208 -2.59 18.62 -1.75
C ARG A 208 -1.39 18.11 -0.98
N SER A 209 -1.49 17.99 0.35
CA SER A 209 -0.45 17.33 1.15
C SER A 209 -0.26 15.87 0.71
N ALA A 210 1.01 15.46 0.61
CA ALA A 210 1.41 14.11 0.26
C ALA A 210 1.36 13.12 1.44
N ASP A 211 1.27 13.61 2.69
CA ASP A 211 1.35 12.80 3.91
C ASP A 211 0.28 11.68 3.98
N PRO A 212 -1.04 11.96 3.78
CA PRO A 212 -2.04 10.90 3.85
C PRO A 212 -1.84 9.88 2.71
N LEU A 213 -1.39 10.34 1.54
CA LEU A 213 -1.09 9.45 0.40
C LEU A 213 0.12 8.56 0.71
N ALA A 214 1.13 9.09 1.40
CA ALA A 214 2.30 8.34 1.81
C ALA A 214 1.92 7.20 2.75
N ILE A 215 1.04 7.45 3.74
CA ILE A 215 0.55 6.41 4.65
C ILE A 215 -0.20 5.31 3.89
N VAL A 216 -1.10 5.68 2.97
CA VAL A 216 -1.86 4.71 2.17
C VAL A 216 -0.94 3.89 1.27
N ALA A 217 0.03 4.53 0.60
CA ALA A 217 1.00 3.84 -0.26
C ALA A 217 1.86 2.85 0.55
N SER A 218 2.39 3.29 1.68
CA SER A 218 3.19 2.47 2.60
C SER A 218 2.40 1.30 3.17
N SER A 219 1.15 1.52 3.60
CA SER A 219 0.30 0.44 4.10
C SER A 219 -0.05 -0.57 3.02
N THR A 220 -0.33 -0.11 1.80
CA THR A 220 -0.61 -0.99 0.68
C THR A 220 0.62 -1.83 0.33
N ALA A 221 1.81 -1.23 0.30
CA ALA A 221 3.06 -1.95 0.05
C ALA A 221 3.33 -3.05 1.09
N LEU A 222 3.08 -2.79 2.37
CA LEU A 222 3.17 -3.81 3.42
C LEU A 222 2.14 -4.91 3.25
N PHE A 223 0.89 -4.55 2.94
CA PHE A 223 -0.18 -5.53 2.79
C PHE A 223 0.05 -6.49 1.61
N LEU A 224 0.72 -6.02 0.55
CA LEU A 224 1.10 -6.87 -0.59
C LEU A 224 2.32 -7.74 -0.32
N SER A 225 3.10 -7.43 0.70
CA SER A 225 4.32 -8.15 1.05
C SER A 225 4.03 -9.42 1.84
N GLU A 226 5.09 -10.20 2.10
CA GLU A 226 5.03 -11.41 2.94
C GLU A 226 4.95 -11.10 4.45
N ILE A 227 4.99 -9.82 4.82
CA ILE A 227 4.95 -9.37 6.23
C ILE A 227 3.53 -9.59 6.79
N PRO A 228 3.39 -10.23 7.97
CA PRO A 228 2.09 -10.53 8.56
C PRO A 228 1.44 -9.27 9.14
N LEU A 229 0.71 -8.54 8.28
CA LEU A 229 -0.09 -7.38 8.65
C LEU A 229 -1.56 -7.79 8.87
N THR A 230 -2.12 -7.43 10.03
CA THR A 230 -3.49 -7.84 10.39
C THR A 230 -4.56 -7.14 9.54
N LYS A 231 -4.37 -5.84 9.26
CA LYS A 231 -5.32 -4.99 8.52
C LYS A 231 -4.59 -3.93 7.71
N ALA A 232 -5.17 -3.53 6.58
CA ALA A 232 -4.73 -2.36 5.84
C ALA A 232 -5.11 -1.06 6.58
N VAL A 233 -4.26 -0.04 6.45
CA VAL A 233 -4.41 1.29 7.06
C VAL A 233 -4.74 2.30 5.98
N ALA A 234 -5.74 3.14 6.27
CA ALA A 234 -6.07 4.32 5.48
C ALA A 234 -5.79 5.59 6.30
N ALA A 235 -5.48 6.67 5.60
CA ALA A 235 -5.30 7.99 6.21
C ALA A 235 -6.13 9.03 5.47
N ALA A 236 -6.71 9.96 6.23
CA ALA A 236 -7.45 11.10 5.70
C ALA A 236 -7.06 12.35 6.52
N MET A 237 -6.95 13.47 5.82
CA MET A 237 -6.75 14.78 6.44
C MET A 237 -8.10 15.47 6.57
N VAL A 238 -8.45 15.92 7.77
CA VAL A 238 -9.71 16.60 8.04
C VAL A 238 -9.43 18.06 8.37
N GLY A 239 -9.98 18.96 7.55
CA GLY A 239 -10.00 20.40 7.81
C GLY A 239 -11.36 20.83 8.36
N TYR A 240 -11.37 21.80 9.26
CA TYR A 240 -12.60 22.43 9.73
C TYR A 240 -12.69 23.85 9.19
N THR A 241 -13.66 24.10 8.33
CA THR A 241 -13.96 25.44 7.80
C THR A 241 -15.24 25.93 8.46
N LYS A 242 -15.21 27.14 9.03
CA LYS A 242 -16.43 27.82 9.45
C LYS A 242 -17.08 28.42 8.22
N GLU A 243 -18.29 27.99 7.87
CA GLU A 243 -19.12 28.75 6.94
C GLU A 243 -19.32 30.13 7.55
N THR A 244 -18.91 31.16 6.82
CA THR A 244 -19.15 32.54 7.21
C THR A 244 -20.41 32.93 6.46
N ASP A 245 -21.49 33.16 7.22
CA ASP A 245 -22.79 33.63 6.71
C ASP A 245 -22.66 34.98 5.98
#